data_AF-A0A1Q3MQL1-F1
#
_entry.id   AF-A0A1Q3MQL1-F1
#
_cell.length_a   1.000
_cell.length_b   1.000
_cell.length_c   1.000
_cell.angle_alpha   90.00
_cell.angle_beta   90.00
_cell.angle_gamma   90.00
#
_symmetry.space_group_name_H-M   'P 1'
#
loop_
_entity.id
_entity.type
_entity.pdbx_description
1 polymer ?
#
loop_
_entity_poly.entity_id
_entity_poly.type
_entity_poly.pdbx_seq_one_letter_code
_entity_poly.pdbx_strand_id
1 'polypeptide(L)'
;MTQDEFNIFLLSSAILCFVLAAVNLLRRKSRGSGAHWLSAACAVLGGAILAVRQNLPMPMIVALGVVVFVLLVIDFAVRARDRHPGSKS
;
A
#
# COMPACT_ATOMS: atom_id res chain seq x y z
N MET A 1 17.88 -8.16 18.26
CA MET A 1 16.43 -8.18 18.04
C MET A 1 15.98 -9.63 18.12
N THR A 2 15.15 -9.96 19.09
CA THR A 2 14.63 -11.33 19.27
C THR A 2 13.53 -11.63 18.26
N GLN A 3 13.29 -12.91 18.00
CA GLN A 3 12.29 -13.37 17.03
C GLN A 3 10.86 -12.88 17.37
N ASP A 4 10.58 -12.70 18.66
CA ASP A 4 9.31 -12.17 19.15
C ASP A 4 9.16 -10.68 18.88
N GLU A 5 10.22 -9.88 19.07
CA GLU A 5 10.23 -8.45 18.73
C GLU A 5 9.98 -8.24 17.22
N PHE A 6 10.57 -9.10 16.38
CA PHE A 6 10.38 -9.05 14.93
C PHE A 6 8.95 -9.41 14.52
N ASN A 7 8.36 -10.44 15.14
CA ASN A 7 6.97 -10.82 14.89
C ASN A 7 5.98 -9.73 15.35
N ILE A 8 6.23 -9.10 16.51
CA ILE A 8 5.43 -7.99 17.01
C ILE A 8 5.52 -6.78 16.08
N PHE A 9 6.71 -6.49 15.55
CA PHE A 9 6.94 -5.41 14.60
C PHE A 9 6.23 -5.65 13.25
N LEU A 10 6.26 -6.89 12.74
CA LEU A 10 5.51 -7.27 11.54
C LEU A 10 3.99 -7.18 11.76
N LEU A 11 3.50 -7.62 12.91
CA LEU A 11 2.07 -7.54 13.21
C LEU A 11 1.59 -6.09 13.32
N SER A 12 2.34 -5.24 14.03
CA SER A 12 1.96 -3.83 14.22
C SER A 12 1.97 -3.05 12.91
N SER A 13 2.97 -3.28 12.05
CA SER A 13 3.04 -2.68 10.71
C SER A 13 1.94 -3.18 9.75
N ALA A 14 1.56 -4.46 9.82
CA ALA A 14 0.43 -5.00 9.06
C ALA A 14 -0.90 -4.36 9.48
N ILE A 15 -1.14 -4.25 10.78
CA ILE A 15 -2.33 -3.60 11.34
C ILE A 15 -2.37 -2.12 10.91
N LEU A 16 -1.25 -1.41 10.99
CA LEU A 16 -1.15 -0.02 10.56
C LEU A 16 -1.49 0.14 9.06
N CYS A 17 -0.97 -0.74 8.21
CA CYS A 17 -1.32 -0.79 6.79
C CYS A 17 -2.81 -1.02 6.55
N PHE A 18 -3.42 -1.93 7.31
CA PHE A 18 -4.84 -2.23 7.21
C PHE A 18 -5.72 -1.04 7.64
N VAL A 19 -5.33 -0.36 8.73
CA VAL A 19 -5.99 0.86 9.20
C VAL A 19 -5.87 1.97 8.15
N LEU A 20 -4.69 2.17 7.55
CA LEU A 20 -4.50 3.16 6.48
C LEU A 20 -5.31 2.82 5.22
N ALA A 21 -5.38 1.55 4.84
CA ALA A 21 -6.23 1.09 3.74
C ALA A 21 -7.71 1.37 4.03
N ALA A 22 -8.17 1.04 5.25
CA ALA A 22 -9.54 1.28 5.69
C ALA A 22 -9.87 2.78 5.78
N VAL A 23 -8.97 3.60 6.32
CA VAL A 23 -9.12 5.06 6.37
C VAL A 23 -9.16 5.66 4.97
N ASN A 24 -8.34 5.18 4.02
CA ASN A 24 -8.43 5.59 2.61
C ASN A 24 -9.74 5.16 1.95
N LEU A 25 -10.23 3.95 2.26
CA LEU A 25 -11.54 3.48 1.80
C LEU A 25 -12.68 4.31 2.37
N LEU A 26 -12.62 4.69 3.65
CA LEU A 26 -13.60 5.56 4.29
C LEU A 26 -13.54 6.99 3.75
N ARG A 27 -12.34 7.47 3.42
CA ARG A 27 -12.12 8.74 2.71
C ARG A 27 -12.53 8.69 1.23
N ARG A 28 -12.92 7.53 0.66
CA ARG A 28 -13.49 7.42 -0.71
C ARG A 28 -14.64 8.38 -0.93
N LYS A 29 -15.41 8.68 0.11
CA LYS A 29 -16.60 9.53 -0.02
C LYS A 29 -16.25 11.02 -0.29
N SER A 30 -15.00 11.46 -0.08
CA SER A 30 -14.63 12.87 -0.25
C SER A 30 -13.48 13.18 -1.22
N ARG A 31 -12.76 12.18 -1.76
CA ARG A 31 -11.67 12.41 -2.74
C ARG A 31 -11.81 11.46 -3.93
N GLY A 32 -11.86 12.04 -5.14
CA GLY A 32 -12.00 11.34 -6.43
C GLY A 32 -10.88 10.35 -6.79
N SER A 33 -10.84 9.91 -8.05
CA SER A 33 -10.10 8.75 -8.61
C SER A 33 -8.70 8.44 -8.05
N GLY A 34 -7.94 9.44 -7.60
CA GLY A 34 -6.64 9.23 -6.93
C GLY A 34 -6.68 8.44 -5.62
N ALA A 35 -7.84 8.27 -4.98
CA ALA A 35 -7.97 7.48 -3.75
C ALA A 35 -7.87 5.95 -3.97
N HIS A 36 -7.97 5.49 -5.22
CA HIS A 36 -8.18 4.09 -5.56
C HIS A 36 -6.85 3.32 -5.56
N TRP A 37 -5.81 3.95 -6.09
CA TRP A 37 -4.46 3.37 -6.21
C TRP A 37 -3.74 3.27 -4.86
N LEU A 38 -3.87 4.29 -4.01
CA LEU A 38 -3.28 4.27 -2.67
C LEU A 38 -3.92 3.22 -1.75
N SER A 39 -5.24 3.02 -1.86
CA SER A 39 -5.94 1.96 -1.12
C SER A 39 -5.51 0.57 -1.58
N ALA A 40 -5.37 0.36 -2.90
CA ALA A 40 -4.84 -0.88 -3.46
C ALA A 40 -3.39 -1.13 -3.00
N ALA A 41 -2.52 -0.11 -3.02
CA ALA A 41 -1.15 -0.23 -2.55
C ALA A 41 -1.07 -0.62 -1.06
N CYS A 42 -1.90 -0.02 -0.20
CA CYS A 42 -1.94 -0.39 1.22
C CYS A 42 -2.47 -1.82 1.44
N ALA A 43 -3.45 -2.27 0.66
CA ALA A 43 -3.97 -3.63 0.76
C ALA A 43 -2.92 -4.68 0.36
N VAL A 44 -2.19 -4.45 -0.74
CA VAL A 44 -1.11 -5.34 -1.18
C VAL A 44 0.06 -5.32 -0.19
N LEU A 45 0.40 -4.15 0.37
CA LEU A 45 1.44 -4.04 1.38
C LEU A 45 1.08 -4.80 2.67
N GLY A 46 -0.17 -4.72 3.13
CA GLY A 46 -0.67 -5.54 4.25
C GLY A 46 -0.58 -7.04 3.95
N GLY A 47 -0.91 -7.46 2.73
CA GLY A 47 -0.74 -8.83 2.26
C GLY A 47 0.72 -9.30 2.22
N ALA A 48 1.64 -8.44 1.79
CA ALA A 48 3.08 -8.71 1.78
C ALA A 48 3.62 -8.97 3.20
N ILE A 49 3.20 -8.16 4.18
CA ILE A 49 3.63 -8.31 5.57
C ILE A 49 3.07 -9.61 6.18
N LEU A 50 1.83 -9.98 5.84
CA LEU A 50 1.22 -11.25 6.23
C LEU A 50 1.96 -12.45 5.62
N ALA A 51 2.41 -12.33 4.37
CA ALA A 51 3.18 -13.35 3.69
C ALA A 51 4.56 -13.57 4.34
N VAL A 52 5.22 -12.49 4.76
CA VAL A 52 6.47 -12.57 5.55
C VAL A 52 6.20 -13.27 6.89
N ARG A 53 5.11 -12.91 7.58
CA ARG A 53 4.74 -13.51 8.87
C ARG A 53 4.46 -15.01 8.77
N GLN A 54 3.85 -15.46 7.68
CA GLN A 54 3.54 -16.86 7.43
C GLN A 54 4.74 -17.67 6.89
N ASN A 55 5.95 -17.09 6.81
CA ASN A 55 7.13 -17.73 6.22
C ASN A 55 6.86 -18.23 4.79
N LEU A 56 6.11 -17.47 3.98
CA LEU A 56 5.96 -17.81 2.57
C LEU A 56 7.30 -17.75 1.83
N PRO A 57 7.45 -18.52 0.74
CA PRO A 57 8.68 -18.54 -0.03
C PRO A 57 9.06 -17.13 -0.49
N MET A 58 10.32 -16.76 -0.29
CA MET A 58 10.97 -15.51 -0.75
C MET A 58 10.47 -14.99 -2.11
N PRO A 59 10.36 -15.80 -3.18
CA PRO A 59 9.86 -15.32 -4.47
C PRO A 59 8.45 -14.68 -4.40
N MET A 60 7.58 -15.14 -3.51
CA MET A 60 6.23 -14.60 -3.34
C MET A 60 6.24 -13.26 -2.60
N ILE A 61 7.13 -13.09 -1.63
CA ILE A 61 7.33 -11.82 -0.92
C ILE A 61 7.88 -10.76 -1.88
N VAL A 62 8.86 -11.13 -2.70
CA VAL A 62 9.43 -10.26 -3.74
C VAL A 62 8.37 -9.86 -4.76
N ALA A 63 7.55 -10.82 -5.23
CA ALA A 63 6.46 -10.53 -6.15
C ALA A 63 5.45 -9.52 -5.56
N LEU A 64 5.05 -9.68 -4.29
CA LEU A 64 4.18 -8.72 -3.61
C LEU A 64 4.83 -7.33 -3.48
N GLY A 65 6.13 -7.28 -3.18
CA GLY A 65 6.90 -6.03 -3.16
C GLY A 65 6.91 -5.31 -4.51
N VAL A 66 7.11 -6.05 -5.61
CA VAL A 66 7.04 -5.50 -6.97
C VAL A 66 5.65 -4.95 -7.28
N VAL A 67 4.58 -5.66 -6.89
CA VAL A 67 3.20 -5.18 -7.10
C VAL A 67 2.94 -3.89 -6.31
N VAL A 68 3.40 -3.79 -5.05
CA VAL A 68 3.30 -2.54 -4.29
C VAL A 68 4.04 -1.40 -4.99
N PHE A 69 5.27 -1.66 -5.46
CA PHE A 69 6.06 -0.66 -6.15
C PHE A 69 5.35 -0.14 -7.41
N VAL A 70 4.81 -1.03 -8.24
CA VAL A 70 4.05 -0.64 -9.45
C VAL A 70 2.82 0.17 -9.09
N LEU A 71 2.05 -0.23 -8.07
CA LEU A 71 0.87 0.51 -7.62
C LEU A 71 1.22 1.92 -7.11
N LEU A 72 2.34 2.08 -6.40
CA LEU A 72 2.84 3.38 -5.94
C LEU A 72 3.31 4.26 -7.11
N VAL A 73 3.99 3.68 -8.10
CA VAL A 73 4.41 4.39 -9.32
C VAL A 73 3.19 4.87 -10.10
N ILE A 74 2.14 4.04 -10.21
CA ILE A 74 0.88 4.43 -10.86
C ILE A 74 0.19 5.54 -10.06
N ASP A 75 0.07 5.41 -8.73
CA ASP A 75 -0.50 6.46 -7.87
C ASP A 75 0.25 7.78 -8.04
N PHE A 76 1.60 7.73 -8.06
CA PHE A 76 2.44 8.91 -8.28
C PHE A 76 2.22 9.51 -9.68
N ALA A 77 2.18 8.69 -10.73
CA ALA A 77 1.96 9.15 -12.09
C ALA A 77 0.56 9.78 -12.28
N VAL A 78 -0.48 9.16 -11.71
CA VAL A 78 -1.85 9.70 -11.72
C VAL A 78 -1.89 11.04 -10.98
N ARG A 79 -1.29 11.12 -9.79
CA ARG A 79 -1.22 12.38 -9.02
C ARG A 79 -0.37 13.44 -9.71
N ALA A 80 0.69 13.06 -10.40
CA ALA A 80 1.52 13.99 -11.17
C ALA A 80 0.76 14.56 -12.36
N ARG A 81 -0.09 13.76 -13.02
CA ARG A 81 -1.01 14.25 -14.07
C ARG A 81 -2.08 15.18 -13.51
N ASP A 82 -2.72 14.81 -12.40
CA ASP A 82 -3.77 15.63 -11.77
C ASP A 82 -3.22 16.96 -11.22
N ARG A 83 -1.94 17.00 -10.83
CA ARG A 83 -1.25 18.23 -10.37
C ARG A 83 -0.75 19.13 -11.50
N HIS A 84 -0.87 18.71 -12.76
CA HIS A 84 -0.79 19.60 -13.90
C HIS A 84 -2.22 19.95 -14.36
N PRO A 85 -2.90 20.91 -13.72
CA PRO A 85 -3.89 21.67 -14.44
C PRO A 85 -3.10 22.45 -15.49
N GLY A 86 -3.02 21.87 -16.68
CA GLY A 86 -2.75 22.66 -17.86
C GLY A 86 -3.82 23.74 -17.89
N SER A 87 -3.42 24.95 -17.48
CA SER A 87 -3.71 26.18 -18.17
C SER A 87 -4.28 25.91 -19.57
N LYS A 88 -5.60 25.88 -19.66
CA LYS A 88 -6.39 26.15 -20.86
C LYS A 88 -7.47 27.08 -20.30
N SER A 89 -7.15 28.38 -20.23
CA SER A 89 -7.34 29.37 -21.30
C SER A 89 -8.79 29.46 -21.73
#